data_AF-A0AAN8J1C6-F1
#
_entry.id   AF-A0AAN8J1C6-F1
#
_cell.length_a   1.000
_cell.length_b   1.000
_cell.length_c   1.000
_cell.angle_alpha   90.00
_cell.angle_beta   90.00
_cell.angle_gamma   90.00
#
_symmetry.space_group_name_H-M   'P 1'
#
loop_
_entity.id
_entity.type
_entity.pdbx_description
1 polymer ?
#
loop_
_entity_poly.entity_id
_entity_poly.type
_entity_poly.pdbx_seq_one_letter_code
_entity_poly.pdbx_strand_id
1 'polypeptide(L)'
;MFIFYDLSKCVRPGRATILVLISYACMYLFTMPWPFLPNKVEISVNGSDAGCFDDRFSWCENLTQVSPIVYYTMFIIVFGFGVSVMNIAITTLYSEIIGPRRQ
;
A
#
# COMPACT_ATOMS: atom_id res chain seq x y z
N MET A 1 -15.42 6.46 -11.53
CA MET A 1 -14.76 5.22 -11.95
C MET A 1 -15.32 4.04 -11.14
N PHE A 2 -16.63 3.76 -11.29
CA PHE A 2 -17.36 2.76 -10.48
C PHE A 2 -18.04 1.68 -11.35
N ILE A 3 -17.64 1.54 -12.62
CA ILE A 3 -18.40 0.78 -13.62
C ILE A 3 -17.60 -0.39 -14.23
N PHE A 4 -16.27 -0.43 -14.10
CA PHE A 4 -15.50 -1.18 -15.10
C PHE A 4 -15.23 -2.65 -14.86
N TYR A 5 -15.56 -3.25 -13.71
CA TYR A 5 -15.57 -4.70 -13.68
C TYR A 5 -16.72 -5.18 -12.81
N ASP A 6 -17.52 -6.07 -13.40
CA ASP A 6 -18.35 -7.11 -12.79
C ASP A 6 -17.59 -7.99 -11.76
N LEU A 7 -16.62 -7.43 -11.01
CA LEU A 7 -15.86 -8.13 -9.98
C LEU A 7 -16.78 -8.57 -8.84
N SER A 8 -17.83 -7.79 -8.56
CA SER A 8 -18.90 -8.16 -7.62
C SER A 8 -19.70 -9.38 -8.08
N LYS A 9 -19.72 -9.69 -9.39
CA LYS A 9 -20.52 -10.79 -9.94
C LYS A 9 -19.72 -12.08 -10.07
N CYS A 10 -18.39 -12.01 -10.09
CA CYS A 10 -17.50 -13.16 -10.25
C CYS A 10 -16.78 -13.58 -8.95
N VAL A 11 -16.59 -12.67 -8.00
CA VAL A 11 -15.72 -12.91 -6.83
C VAL A 11 -16.55 -12.91 -5.56
N ARG A 12 -16.58 -14.05 -4.85
CA ARG A 12 -17.16 -14.13 -3.50
C ARG A 12 -16.57 -12.99 -2.64
N PRO A 13 -17.36 -12.26 -1.84
CA PRO A 13 -16.92 -11.08 -1.11
C PRO A 13 -15.65 -11.31 -0.27
N GLY A 14 -15.49 -12.51 0.30
CA GLY A 14 -14.29 -12.92 1.02
C GLY A 14 -13.00 -12.97 0.19
N ARG A 15 -13.06 -13.21 -1.13
CA ARG A 15 -11.87 -13.18 -2.00
C ARG A 15 -11.46 -11.75 -2.36
N ALA A 16 -12.43 -10.85 -2.50
CA ALA A 16 -12.16 -9.44 -2.79
C ALA A 16 -11.51 -8.74 -1.58
N THR A 17 -11.95 -9.04 -0.35
CA THR A 17 -11.29 -8.54 0.88
C THR A 17 -9.86 -9.03 1.01
N ILE A 18 -9.60 -10.32 0.73
CA ILE A 18 -8.25 -10.88 0.77
C ILE A 18 -7.33 -10.17 -0.23
N LEU A 19 -7.79 -9.89 -1.45
CA LEU A 19 -6.99 -9.16 -2.45
C LEU A 19 -6.63 -7.75 -1.99
N VAL A 20 -7.55 -7.04 -1.35
CA VAL A 20 -7.27 -5.71 -0.77
C VAL A 20 -6.30 -5.82 0.40
N LEU A 21 -6.46 -6.79 1.30
CA LEU A 21 -5.53 -6.99 2.41
C LEU A 21 -4.11 -7.31 1.91
N ILE A 22 -4.00 -8.11 0.86
CA ILE A 22 -2.72 -8.41 0.21
C ILE A 22 -2.11 -7.13 -0.39
N SER A 23 -2.88 -6.27 -1.05
CA SER A 23 -2.32 -5.03 -1.62
C SER A 23 -1.81 -4.06 -0.54
N TYR A 24 -2.50 -3.96 0.60
CA TYR A 24 -2.01 -3.20 1.76
C TYR A 24 -0.73 -3.82 2.36
N ALA A 25 -0.67 -5.15 2.48
CA ALA A 25 0.53 -5.83 2.95
C ALA A 25 1.71 -5.62 2.00
N CYS A 26 1.48 -5.70 0.68
CA CYS A 26 2.49 -5.41 -0.33
C CYS A 26 3.01 -3.98 -0.21
N MET A 27 2.14 -2.98 -0.03
CA MET A 27 2.58 -1.60 0.18
C MET A 27 3.54 -1.49 1.36
N TYR A 28 3.22 -2.13 2.50
CA TYR A 28 4.10 -2.12 3.66
C TYR A 28 5.47 -2.76 3.35
N LEU A 29 5.46 -3.92 2.67
CA LEU A 29 6.68 -4.61 2.27
C LEU A 29 7.55 -3.78 1.31
N PHE A 30 6.94 -3.04 0.38
CA PHE A 30 7.67 -2.20 -0.57
C PHE A 30 8.13 -0.86 0.00
N THR A 31 7.45 -0.34 1.03
CA THR A 31 7.82 0.93 1.68
C THR A 31 9.01 0.74 2.63
N MET A 32 9.24 -0.49 3.11
CA MET A 32 10.42 -0.82 3.88
C MET A 32 11.67 -0.81 2.99
N PRO A 33 12.73 -0.09 3.38
CA PRO A 33 14.00 -0.11 2.66
C PRO A 33 14.65 -1.49 2.82
N TRP A 34 14.61 -2.30 1.76
CA TRP A 34 15.22 -3.62 1.76
C TRP A 34 16.70 -3.56 1.40
N PRO A 35 17.57 -4.32 2.11
CA PRO A 35 19.01 -4.27 1.93
C PRO A 35 19.50 -4.79 0.57
N PHE A 36 18.62 -5.38 -0.25
CA PHE A 36 18.95 -5.89 -1.59
C PHE A 36 18.83 -4.83 -2.71
N LEU A 37 18.29 -3.63 -2.43
CA LEU A 37 18.19 -2.58 -3.44
C LEU A 37 19.57 -1.92 -3.65
N PRO A 38 20.03 -1.78 -4.91
CA PRO A 38 21.38 -1.29 -5.20
C PRO A 38 21.57 0.20 -4.96
N ASN A 39 20.47 0.98 -4.94
CA ASN A 39 20.53 2.43 -4.77
C ASN A 39 20.51 2.79 -3.29
N LYS A 40 21.51 3.54 -2.84
CA LYS A 40 21.60 4.11 -1.48
C LYS A 40 21.09 5.54 -1.48
N VAL A 41 20.59 6.00 -0.33
CA VAL A 41 20.12 7.38 -0.16
C VAL A 41 21.29 8.35 -0.29
N GLU A 42 21.07 9.50 -0.94
CA GLU A 42 22.07 10.57 -1.00
C GLU A 42 22.27 11.16 0.40
N ILE A 43 23.52 11.18 0.85
CA ILE A 43 23.89 11.73 2.16
C ILE A 43 23.94 13.25 2.04
N SER A 44 23.28 13.97 2.96
CA SER A 44 23.33 15.43 3.01
C SER A 44 24.73 15.86 3.44
N VAL A 45 25.56 16.29 2.50
CA VAL A 45 26.82 16.96 2.81
C VAL A 45 26.59 18.46 2.83
N ASN A 46 26.97 19.11 3.94
CA ASN A 46 27.09 20.57 4.02
C ASN A 46 25.76 21.36 3.92
N GLY A 47 24.69 20.87 4.57
CA GLY A 47 23.44 21.63 4.73
C GLY A 47 22.49 21.60 3.53
N SER A 48 22.73 20.73 2.55
CA SER A 48 21.73 20.39 1.53
C SER A 48 20.59 19.56 2.14
N ASP A 49 19.33 19.94 1.90
CA ASP A 49 18.09 19.27 2.38
C ASP A 49 17.85 17.84 1.82
N ALA A 50 18.90 17.14 1.40
CA ALA A 50 18.79 15.84 0.74
C ALA A 50 19.02 14.67 1.72
N GLY A 51 17.95 13.90 1.95
CA GLY A 51 18.04 12.49 2.37
C GLY A 51 18.22 12.27 3.88
N CYS A 52 19.45 12.36 4.37
CA CYS A 52 19.77 11.94 5.73
C CYS A 52 21.14 12.49 6.19
N PHE A 53 21.18 12.98 7.45
CA PHE A 53 22.37 13.55 8.09
C PHE A 53 23.26 12.45 8.66
N ASP A 54 24.32 12.10 7.94
CA ASP A 54 25.30 11.09 8.37
C ASP A 54 26.03 11.52 9.66
N ASP A 55 26.24 12.83 9.85
CA ASP A 55 26.84 13.41 11.07
C ASP A 55 26.07 13.05 12.36
N ARG A 56 24.78 12.69 12.27
CA ARG A 56 23.91 12.42 13.42
C ARG A 56 23.50 10.95 13.54
N PHE A 57 23.47 10.20 12.44
CA PHE A 57 22.88 8.87 12.40
C PHE A 57 23.75 7.89 11.60
N SER A 58 24.50 7.03 12.28
CA SER A 58 25.40 6.04 11.65
C SER A 58 24.71 4.95 10.84
N TRP A 59 23.38 4.82 10.94
CA TRP A 59 22.58 3.88 10.14
C TRP A 59 22.19 4.45 8.77
N CYS A 60 22.59 5.70 8.49
CA CYS A 60 22.33 6.40 7.24
C CYS A 60 22.99 5.73 6.02
N GLU A 61 24.24 5.27 6.17
CA GLU A 61 25.00 4.62 5.09
C GLU A 61 24.37 3.31 4.59
N ASN A 62 23.56 2.66 5.43
CA ASN A 62 22.90 1.40 5.10
C ASN A 62 21.47 1.57 4.59
N LEU A 63 20.95 2.81 4.55
CA LEU A 63 19.62 3.09 3.99
C LEU A 63 19.65 2.95 2.47
N THR A 64 18.87 2.00 1.98
CA THR A 64 18.56 1.88 0.56
C THR A 64 17.47 2.86 0.18
N GLN A 65 17.65 3.54 -0.94
CA GLN A 65 16.63 4.41 -1.52
C GLN A 65 15.50 3.56 -2.11
N VAL A 66 14.28 3.76 -1.63
CA VAL A 66 13.09 3.16 -2.24
C VAL A 66 12.87 3.82 -3.60
N SER A 67 12.67 3.02 -4.65
CA SER A 67 12.42 3.55 -5.99
C SER A 67 11.12 4.39 -6.00
N PRO A 68 11.18 5.69 -6.33
CA PRO A 68 10.01 6.57 -6.23
C PRO A 68 8.86 6.10 -7.14
N ILE A 69 9.17 5.56 -8.31
CA ILE A 69 8.17 5.07 -9.28
C ILE A 69 7.29 3.97 -8.68
N VAL A 70 7.90 2.99 -8.00
CA VAL A 70 7.16 1.87 -7.39
C VAL A 70 6.31 2.36 -6.22
N TYR A 71 6.87 3.27 -5.40
CA TYR A 71 6.15 3.86 -4.28
C TYR A 71 4.89 4.60 -4.75
N TYR A 72 5.03 5.51 -5.73
CA TYR A 72 3.89 6.26 -6.26
C TYR A 72 2.85 5.35 -6.91
N THR A 73 3.28 4.33 -7.67
CA THR A 73 2.36 3.39 -8.32
C THR A 73 1.54 2.61 -7.28
N MET A 74 2.19 2.07 -6.25
CA MET A 74 1.51 1.34 -5.18
C MET A 74 0.60 2.27 -4.36
N PHE A 75 1.04 3.50 -4.10
CA PHE A 75 0.24 4.51 -3.40
C PHE A 75 -1.07 4.79 -4.15
N ILE A 76 -1.01 5.02 -5.46
CA ILE A 76 -2.19 5.27 -6.30
C ILE A 76 -3.13 4.05 -6.29
N ILE A 77 -2.59 2.83 -6.37
CA ILE A 77 -3.41 1.61 -6.36
C ILE A 77 -4.09 1.42 -4.99
N VAL A 78 -3.37 1.58 -3.88
CA VAL A 78 -3.91 1.32 -2.54
C VAL A 78 -4.88 2.41 -2.11
N PHE A 79 -4.52 3.69 -2.26
CA PHE A 79 -5.41 4.79 -1.86
C PHE A 79 -6.53 5.04 -2.88
N GLY A 80 -6.28 4.82 -4.17
CA GLY A 80 -7.28 5.02 -5.21
C GLY A 80 -8.27 3.87 -5.32
N PHE A 81 -7.80 2.62 -5.29
CA PHE A 81 -8.65 1.44 -5.46
C PHE A 81 -8.91 0.69 -4.16
N GLY A 82 -7.88 0.50 -3.33
CA GLY A 82 -7.97 -0.26 -2.07
C GLY A 82 -9.02 0.30 -1.11
N VAL A 83 -9.03 1.61 -0.86
CA VAL A 83 -9.98 2.28 0.06
C VAL A 83 -11.42 2.15 -0.44
N SER A 84 -11.67 2.32 -1.73
CA SER A 84 -13.02 2.22 -2.29
C SER A 84 -13.56 0.79 -2.20
N VAL A 85 -12.74 -0.21 -2.55
CA VAL A 85 -13.14 -1.62 -2.48
C VAL A 85 -13.32 -2.06 -1.03
N MET A 86 -12.47 -1.60 -0.11
CA MET A 86 -12.58 -1.92 1.31
C MET A 86 -13.91 -1.45 1.91
N ASN A 87 -14.35 -0.23 1.60
CA ASN A 87 -15.63 0.29 2.08
C ASN A 87 -16.84 -0.53 1.61
N ILE A 88 -16.84 -0.96 0.35
CA ILE A 88 -17.89 -1.83 -0.20
C ILE A 88 -17.82 -3.22 0.45
N ALA A 89 -16.62 -3.77 0.61
CA ALA A 89 -16.44 -5.10 1.16
C ALA A 89 -16.82 -5.17 2.65
N ILE A 90 -16.56 -4.11 3.42
CA ILE A 90 -16.97 -4.00 4.83
C ILE A 90 -18.49 -3.92 4.94
N THR A 91 -19.15 -3.06 4.15
CA THR A 91 -20.61 -2.90 4.19
C THR A 91 -21.34 -4.17 3.76
N THR A 92 -20.83 -4.88 2.76
CA THR A 92 -21.37 -6.20 2.34
C THR A 92 -21.16 -7.28 3.40
N LEU A 93 -19.97 -7.39 3.99
CA LEU A 93 -19.70 -8.33 5.10
C LEU A 93 -20.61 -8.07 6.31
N TYR A 94 -20.76 -6.81 6.74
CA TYR A 94 -21.65 -6.48 7.84
C TYR A 94 -23.11 -6.87 7.55
N SER A 95 -23.58 -6.67 6.31
CA SER A 95 -24.93 -7.07 5.91
C SER A 95 -25.13 -8.59 5.93
N GLU A 96 -24.09 -9.34 5.55
CA GLU A 96 -24.11 -10.81 5.57
C GLU A 96 -24.08 -11.36 7.00
N ILE A 97 -23.30 -10.74 7.90
CA ILE A 97 -23.20 -11.11 9.33
C ILE A 97 -24.49 -10.78 10.10
N ILE A 98 -25.09 -9.61 9.85
CA ILE A 98 -26.34 -9.20 10.50
C ILE A 98 -27.53 -10.04 10.02
N GLY A 99 -27.37 -10.71 8.87
CA GLY A 99 -28.34 -11.64 8.29
C GLY A 99 -29.48 -10.93 7.55
N PRO A 100 -30.08 -11.59 6.54
CA PRO A 100 -31.23 -11.04 5.84
C PRO A 100 -32.36 -10.84 6.85
N ARG A 101 -32.80 -9.59 7.03
CA ARG A 101 -34.06 -9.30 7.74
C ARG A 101 -35.14 -10.16 7.10
N ARG A 102 -35.76 -11.04 7.90
CA ARG A 102 -37.00 -11.73 7.55
C ARG A 102 -38.04 -10.64 7.31
N GLN A 103 -38.24 -10.26 6.04
CA GLN A 103 -39.48 -9.62 5.61
C GLN A 103 -40.58 -10.68 5.56
#